data_AF-A0A959DGN5-F1
#
_entry.id   AF-A0A959DGN5-F1
#
_cell.length_a   1.000
_cell.length_b   1.000
_cell.length_c   1.000
_cell.angle_alpha   90.00
_cell.angle_beta   90.00
_cell.angle_gamma   90.00
#
_symmetry.space_group_name_H-M   'P 1'
#
loop_
_entity.id
_entity.type
_entity.pdbx_description
1 polymer ?
#
loop_
_entity_poly.entity_id
_entity_poly.type
_entity_poly.pdbx_seq_one_letter_code
_entity_poly.pdbx_strand_id
1 'polypeptide(L)'
;MKNTILLALFALVLFSCEKTIELDLEQTQEATIIEGLITDQAGKQYIRISRSTGFYDNGQNPAVSGATVTVEDNEGNSYAFVEQAPGYYVPEIPFAGKVGSIYSMTAKVGENLYTASETMHYVPPFDSLSIRLDPAE
;
A
#
# COMPACT_ATOMS: atom_id res chain seq x y z
N MET A 1 -62.11 -16.24 4.66
CA MET A 1 -61.54 -16.87 3.44
C MET A 1 -60.85 -15.87 2.51
N LYS A 2 -61.44 -14.70 2.24
CA LYS A 2 -60.85 -13.67 1.36
C LYS A 2 -59.61 -12.97 1.97
N ASN A 3 -59.62 -12.70 3.29
CA ASN A 3 -58.48 -12.10 4.01
C ASN A 3 -57.27 -13.04 4.18
N THR A 4 -57.52 -14.35 4.30
CA THR A 4 -56.46 -15.37 4.44
C THR A 4 -55.69 -15.59 3.13
N ILE A 5 -56.35 -15.42 1.97
CA ILE A 5 -55.71 -15.47 0.65
C ILE A 5 -54.79 -14.25 0.45
N LEU A 6 -55.24 -13.07 0.87
CA LEU A 6 -54.45 -11.84 0.78
C LEU A 6 -53.17 -11.91 1.64
N LEU A 7 -53.28 -12.51 2.84
CA LEU A 7 -52.16 -12.71 3.76
C LEU A 7 -51.12 -13.69 3.19
N ALA A 8 -51.59 -14.78 2.56
CA ALA A 8 -50.73 -15.75 1.89
C ALA A 8 -49.99 -15.14 0.68
N LEU A 9 -50.65 -14.25 -0.07
CA LEU A 9 -50.04 -13.55 -1.20
C LEU A 9 -48.98 -12.54 -0.74
N PHE A 10 -49.20 -11.87 0.41
CA PHE A 10 -48.22 -10.96 1.01
C PHE A 10 -47.01 -11.68 1.60
N ALA A 11 -47.16 -12.92 2.08
CA ALA A 11 -46.02 -13.72 2.55
C ALA A 11 -45.08 -14.13 1.40
N LEU A 12 -45.57 -14.19 0.16
CA LEU A 12 -44.77 -14.59 -1.01
C LEU A 12 -43.73 -13.54 -1.42
N VAL A 13 -44.00 -12.25 -1.17
CA VAL A 13 -43.06 -11.15 -1.48
C VAL A 13 -41.90 -11.02 -0.49
N LEU A 14 -41.94 -11.76 0.64
CA LEU A 14 -40.84 -11.79 1.61
C LEU A 14 -39.75 -12.83 1.27
N PHE A 15 -40.00 -13.72 0.31
CA PHE A 15 -39.00 -14.68 -0.19
C PHE A 15 -38.19 -14.07 -1.34
N SER A 16 -37.32 -13.11 -1.03
CA SER A 16 -36.30 -12.66 -1.98
C SER A 16 -35.10 -13.61 -1.91
N CYS A 17 -35.01 -14.56 -2.85
CA CYS A 17 -33.76 -15.32 -3.05
C CYS A 17 -32.74 -14.41 -3.70
N GLU A 18 -31.84 -13.84 -2.91
CA GLU A 18 -30.62 -13.24 -3.43
C GLU A 18 -29.65 -14.35 -3.83
N LYS A 19 -29.24 -14.34 -5.11
CA LYS A 19 -28.23 -15.26 -5.61
C LYS A 19 -26.88 -14.57 -5.54
N THR A 20 -26.05 -14.94 -4.58
CA THR A 20 -24.66 -14.47 -4.52
C THR A 20 -23.94 -14.94 -5.79
N ILE A 21 -23.39 -13.98 -6.54
CA ILE A 21 -22.52 -14.28 -7.67
C ILE A 21 -21.10 -14.25 -7.14
N GLU A 22 -20.55 -15.41 -6.79
CA GLU A 22 -19.11 -15.56 -6.60
C GLU A 22 -18.48 -15.67 -7.99
N LEU A 23 -17.67 -14.66 -8.34
CA LEU A 23 -16.88 -14.70 -9.55
C LEU A 23 -15.74 -15.69 -9.31
N ASP A 24 -15.68 -16.73 -10.14
CA ASP A 24 -14.52 -17.63 -10.21
C ASP A 24 -13.37 -16.88 -10.89
N LEU A 25 -12.65 -16.10 -10.08
CA LEU A 25 -11.47 -15.37 -10.49
C LEU A 25 -10.29 -16.32 -10.34
N GLU A 26 -9.48 -16.46 -11.38
CA GLU A 26 -8.16 -17.06 -11.23
C GLU A 26 -7.40 -16.27 -10.16
N GLN A 27 -7.19 -16.91 -9.01
CA GLN A 27 -6.43 -16.28 -7.93
C GLN A 27 -5.04 -15.97 -8.45
N THR A 28 -4.74 -14.68 -8.58
CA THR A 28 -3.44 -14.22 -9.07
C THR A 28 -2.38 -14.66 -8.08
N GLN A 29 -1.26 -15.16 -8.60
CA GLN A 29 -0.13 -15.61 -7.79
C GLN A 29 0.31 -14.46 -6.86
N GLU A 30 0.54 -14.74 -5.57
CA GLU A 30 0.96 -13.73 -4.59
C GLU A 30 2.16 -12.93 -5.11
N ALA A 31 1.98 -11.62 -5.25
CA ALA A 31 3.00 -10.71 -5.71
C ALA A 31 3.72 -10.05 -4.51
N THR A 32 5.04 -9.91 -4.62
CA THR A 32 5.81 -9.09 -3.67
C THR A 32 5.54 -7.61 -3.94
N ILE A 33 5.16 -6.87 -2.91
CA ILE A 33 4.92 -5.43 -2.94
C ILE A 33 6.03 -4.76 -2.14
N ILE A 34 6.71 -3.79 -2.76
CA ILE A 34 7.76 -3.00 -2.13
C ILE A 34 7.39 -1.52 -2.23
N GLU A 35 7.25 -0.88 -1.08
CA GLU A 35 6.97 0.55 -0.96
C GLU A 35 8.21 1.25 -0.40
N GLY A 36 8.75 2.23 -1.13
CA GLY A 36 9.92 3.00 -0.67
C GLY A 36 9.59 4.46 -0.46
N LEU A 37 10.04 5.02 0.67
CA LEU A 37 9.98 6.45 0.95
C LEU A 37 11.37 6.97 1.32
N ILE A 38 11.88 7.87 0.48
CA ILE A 38 13.08 8.66 0.76
C ILE A 38 12.66 10.12 0.86
N THR A 39 13.02 10.79 1.96
CA THR A 39 12.68 12.21 2.20
C THR A 39 13.93 13.05 2.42
N ASP A 40 13.79 14.36 2.27
CA ASP A 40 14.81 15.37 2.58
C ASP A 40 14.92 15.66 4.09
N GLN A 41 14.24 14.88 4.94
CA GLN A 41 14.27 15.00 6.40
C GLN A 41 15.04 13.84 7.01
N ALA A 42 16.06 14.13 7.81
CA ALA A 42 16.88 13.10 8.43
C ALA A 42 16.04 12.10 9.25
N GLY A 43 16.20 10.80 8.98
CA GLY A 43 15.58 9.71 9.73
C GLY A 43 14.11 9.43 9.43
N LYS A 44 13.54 10.04 8.38
CA LYS A 44 12.17 9.77 7.89
C LYS A 44 12.16 8.97 6.58
N GLN A 45 13.02 7.97 6.48
CA GLN A 45 13.16 7.09 5.33
C GLN A 45 12.71 5.68 5.75
N TYR A 46 11.99 5.00 4.89
CA TYR A 46 11.65 3.60 5.11
C TYR A 46 11.46 2.85 3.80
N ILE A 47 11.65 1.54 3.86
CA ILE A 47 11.20 0.59 2.84
C ILE A 47 10.25 -0.39 3.53
N ARG A 48 9.08 -0.62 2.96
CA ARG A 48 8.11 -1.61 3.43
C ARG A 48 7.95 -2.71 2.40
N ILE A 49 8.02 -3.97 2.84
CA ILE A 49 7.89 -5.14 1.98
C ILE A 49 6.74 -6.01 2.48
N SER A 50 5.81 -6.33 1.59
CA SER A 50 4.64 -7.16 1.87
C SER A 50 4.30 -8.07 0.69
N ARG A 51 3.30 -8.94 0.84
CA ARG A 51 2.69 -9.74 -0.24
C ARG A 51 1.27 -9.29 -0.51
N SER A 52 0.86 -9.30 -1.77
CA SER A 52 -0.54 -9.13 -2.14
C SER A 52 -1.37 -10.30 -1.61
N THR A 53 -2.60 -10.02 -1.18
CA THR A 53 -3.60 -11.02 -0.82
C THR A 53 -4.60 -11.23 -1.95
N GLY A 54 -5.35 -12.35 -1.89
CA GLY A 54 -6.40 -12.63 -2.86
C GLY A 54 -7.55 -11.62 -2.80
N PHE A 55 -8.33 -11.54 -3.88
CA PHE A 55 -9.42 -10.57 -4.02
C PHE A 55 -10.48 -10.64 -2.90
N TYR A 56 -10.76 -11.84 -2.41
CA TYR A 56 -11.74 -12.09 -1.35
C TYR A 56 -11.12 -12.13 0.05
N ASP A 57 -9.80 -12.00 0.17
CA ASP A 57 -9.12 -12.00 1.45
C ASP A 57 -9.34 -10.66 2.15
N ASN A 58 -10.00 -10.72 3.29
CA ASN A 58 -10.18 -9.56 4.15
C ASN A 58 -9.01 -9.50 5.13
N GLY A 59 -8.13 -8.50 5.00
CA GLY A 59 -6.99 -8.35 5.90
C GLY A 59 -5.97 -7.34 5.44
N GLN A 60 -4.89 -7.19 6.22
CA GLN A 60 -3.70 -6.47 5.78
C GLN A 60 -2.78 -7.41 5.00
N ASN A 61 -2.09 -6.85 3.99
CA ASN A 61 -1.05 -7.54 3.24
C ASN A 61 0.01 -8.12 4.19
N PRO A 62 0.29 -9.44 4.13
CA PRO A 62 1.31 -10.08 4.96
C PRO A 62 2.67 -9.43 4.77
N ALA A 63 3.35 -9.12 5.86
CA ALA A 63 4.70 -8.56 5.83
C ALA A 63 5.74 -9.59 5.37
N VAL A 64 6.82 -9.12 4.74
CA VAL A 64 7.93 -9.96 4.30
C VAL A 64 9.23 -9.55 5.00
N SER A 65 9.68 -10.40 5.92
CA SER A 65 10.88 -10.22 6.72
C SER A 65 12.14 -10.83 6.10
N GLY A 66 13.31 -10.42 6.59
CA GLY A 66 14.61 -10.99 6.23
C GLY A 66 15.11 -10.63 4.83
N ALA A 67 14.60 -9.56 4.22
CA ALA A 67 15.13 -9.04 2.98
C ALA A 67 16.45 -8.30 3.20
N THR A 68 17.33 -8.30 2.19
CA THR A 68 18.49 -7.40 2.16
C THR A 68 18.14 -6.19 1.31
N VAL A 69 18.19 -4.98 1.89
CA VAL A 69 17.76 -3.76 1.22
C VAL A 69 18.88 -2.71 1.25
N THR A 70 19.19 -2.16 0.08
CA THR A 70 20.17 -1.10 -0.11
C THR A 70 19.58 -0.01 -0.99
N VAL A 71 19.86 1.25 -0.68
CA VAL A 71 19.56 2.40 -1.53
C VAL A 71 20.86 3.10 -1.87
N GLU A 72 21.05 3.46 -3.13
CA GLU A 72 22.21 4.21 -3.60
C GLU A 72 21.75 5.52 -4.25
N ASP A 73 22.47 6.61 -4.03
CA ASP A 73 22.26 7.84 -4.79
C ASP A 73 23.18 7.92 -6.01
N ASN A 74 22.89 8.87 -6.90
CA ASN A 74 23.66 9.11 -8.12
C ASN A 74 25.03 9.77 -7.88
N GLU A 75 25.40 10.06 -6.62
CA GLU A 75 26.72 10.55 -6.23
C GLU A 75 27.62 9.40 -5.72
N GLY A 76 27.08 8.18 -5.65
CA GLY A 76 27.79 6.96 -5.24
C GLY A 76 27.72 6.68 -3.75
N ASN A 77 26.88 7.39 -2.98
CA ASN A 77 26.65 7.05 -1.59
C ASN A 77 25.68 5.87 -1.50
N SER A 78 25.97 4.93 -0.60
CA SER A 78 25.17 3.72 -0.39
C SER A 78 24.66 3.66 1.04
N TYR A 79 23.37 3.37 1.19
CA TYR A 79 22.62 3.37 2.43
C TYR A 79 22.02 1.98 2.65
N ALA A 80 22.52 1.25 3.65
CA ALA A 80 21.96 -0.02 4.05
C ALA A 80 20.68 0.20 4.89
N PHE A 81 19.66 -0.62 4.65
CA PHE A 81 18.41 -0.59 5.40
C PHE A 81 18.28 -1.86 6.25
N VAL A 82 17.99 -1.68 7.54
CA VAL A 82 17.84 -2.75 8.53
C VAL A 82 16.38 -2.90 8.94
N GLU A 83 15.95 -4.13 9.13
CA GLU A 83 14.58 -4.44 9.56
C GLU A 83 14.38 -4.06 11.04
N GLN A 84 13.37 -3.21 11.32
CA GLN A 84 13.00 -2.80 12.69
C GLN A 84 11.73 -3.49 13.18
N ALA A 85 10.84 -3.81 12.26
CA ALA A 85 9.62 -4.57 12.49
C ALA A 85 9.35 -5.44 11.26
N PRO A 86 8.51 -6.49 11.35
CA PRO A 86 8.25 -7.37 10.22
C PRO A 86 7.89 -6.60 8.94
N GLY A 87 8.74 -6.75 7.92
CA GLY A 87 8.58 -6.09 6.62
C GLY A 87 8.78 -4.57 6.62
N TYR A 88 9.31 -3.97 7.69
CA TYR A 88 9.58 -2.54 7.80
C TYR A 88 11.07 -2.29 8.05
N TYR A 89 11.71 -1.66 7.08
CA TYR A 89 13.15 -1.43 7.05
C TYR A 89 13.43 0.07 7.09
N VAL A 90 14.42 0.47 7.90
CA VAL A 90 14.87 1.87 8.04
C VAL A 90 16.36 1.94 7.79
N PRO A 91 16.93 3.10 7.40
CA PRO A 91 18.36 3.19 7.18
C PRO A 91 19.15 2.91 8.46
N GLU A 92 20.22 2.12 8.35
CA GLU A 92 21.12 1.81 9.48
C GLU A 92 21.75 3.09 10.04
N ILE A 93 22.15 3.98 9.14
CA ILE A 93 22.66 5.32 9.47
C ILE A 93 21.65 6.34 8.93
N PRO A 94 21.04 7.17 9.81
CA PRO A 94 20.11 8.21 9.36
C PRO A 94 20.76 9.15 8.35
N PHE A 95 20.03 9.45 7.28
CA PHE A 95 20.44 10.41 6.26
C PHE A 95 19.26 11.29 5.85
N ALA A 96 19.53 12.41 5.20
CA ALA A 96 18.52 13.24 4.54
C ALA A 96 18.77 13.16 3.04
N GLY A 97 17.71 12.92 2.27
CA GLY A 97 17.81 12.96 0.84
C GLY A 97 18.04 14.38 0.32
N LYS A 98 18.53 14.47 -0.91
CA LYS A 98 18.87 15.72 -1.58
C LYS A 98 17.96 15.90 -2.78
N VAL A 99 17.27 17.04 -2.80
CA VAL A 99 16.41 17.43 -3.93
C VAL A 99 17.22 17.43 -5.22
N GLY A 100 16.68 16.80 -6.25
CA GLY A 100 17.31 16.62 -7.57
C GLY A 100 18.22 15.39 -7.68
N SER A 101 18.55 14.72 -6.57
CA SER A 101 19.28 13.44 -6.62
C SER A 101 18.36 12.29 -7.05
N ILE A 102 18.96 11.29 -7.68
CA ILE A 102 18.31 10.04 -8.08
C ILE A 102 18.68 8.98 -7.04
N TYR A 103 17.67 8.31 -6.49
CA TYR A 103 17.82 7.22 -5.54
C TYR A 103 17.43 5.91 -6.20
N SER A 104 18.31 4.91 -6.15
CA SER A 104 18.09 3.57 -6.69
C SER A 104 18.08 2.56 -5.56
N MET A 105 16.95 1.88 -5.38
CA MET A 105 16.77 0.84 -4.38
C MET A 105 17.02 -0.53 -4.99
N THR A 106 17.72 -1.39 -4.26
CA THR A 106 17.83 -2.83 -4.52
C THR A 106 17.33 -3.59 -3.30
N ALA A 107 16.39 -4.51 -3.49
CA ALA A 107 15.85 -5.37 -2.45
C ALA A 107 15.95 -6.85 -2.87
N LYS A 108 16.69 -7.64 -2.10
CA LYS A 108 16.78 -9.10 -2.25
C LYS A 108 15.82 -9.77 -1.28
N VAL A 109 14.80 -10.44 -1.82
CA VAL A 109 13.76 -11.14 -1.06
C VAL A 109 13.82 -12.62 -1.41
N GLY A 110 14.43 -13.42 -0.52
CA GLY A 110 14.76 -14.81 -0.84
C GLY A 110 15.74 -14.90 -2.01
N GLU A 111 15.32 -15.55 -3.11
CA GLU A 111 16.10 -15.67 -4.34
C GLU A 111 15.83 -14.54 -5.34
N ASN A 112 14.77 -13.76 -5.15
CA ASN A 112 14.36 -12.72 -6.08
C ASN A 112 15.07 -11.40 -5.78
N LEU A 113 15.47 -10.70 -6.84
CA LEU A 113 16.08 -9.37 -6.78
C LEU A 113 15.13 -8.35 -7.42
N TYR A 114 14.80 -7.31 -6.67
CA TYR A 114 13.96 -6.20 -7.12
C TYR A 114 14.76 -4.91 -7.13
N THR A 115 14.54 -4.08 -8.15
CA THR A 115 15.16 -2.76 -8.26
C THR A 115 14.13 -1.69 -8.59
N ALA A 116 14.37 -0.48 -8.09
CA ALA A 116 13.57 0.70 -8.40
C ALA A 116 14.49 1.93 -8.43
N SER A 117 14.13 2.97 -9.18
CA SER A 117 14.90 4.20 -9.25
C SER A 117 13.97 5.40 -9.45
N GLU A 118 14.15 6.45 -8.65
CA GLU A 118 13.29 7.64 -8.66
C GLU A 118 14.12 8.90 -8.38
N THR A 119 13.69 10.05 -8.90
CA THR A 119 14.27 11.37 -8.61
C THR A 119 13.53 12.04 -7.46
N MET A 120 14.26 12.61 -6.49
CA MET A 120 13.65 13.42 -5.44
C MET A 120 13.25 14.80 -5.98
N HIS A 121 11.96 15.01 -6.20
CA HIS A 121 11.44 16.29 -6.66
C HIS A 121 11.30 17.32 -5.54
N TYR A 122 11.50 18.59 -5.88
CA TYR A 122 11.27 19.71 -4.97
C TYR A 122 9.77 19.87 -4.68
N VAL A 123 9.41 19.99 -3.40
CA VAL A 123 8.05 20.33 -2.99
C VAL A 123 8.02 21.81 -2.59
N PRO A 124 7.35 22.69 -3.36
CA PRO A 124 7.24 24.09 -3.00
C PRO A 124 6.41 24.27 -1.71
N PRO A 125 6.75 25.24 -0.86
CA PRO A 125 5.93 25.54 0.31
C PRO A 125 4.54 26.03 -0.11
N PHE A 126 3.51 25.68 0.66
CA PHE A 126 2.18 26.26 0.49
C PHE A 126 2.22 27.75 0.85
N ASP A 127 1.66 28.60 -0.02
CA ASP A 127 1.56 30.05 0.22
C ASP A 127 0.41 30.34 1.21
N SER A 128 -0.82 29.94 0.87
CA SER A 128 -1.98 30.09 1.74
C SER A 128 -2.98 28.94 1.58
N LEU A 129 -3.63 28.58 2.68
CA LEU A 129 -4.75 27.64 2.73
C LEU A 129 -5.95 28.39 3.31
N SER A 130 -7.07 28.43 2.59
CA SER A 130 -8.32 29.01 3.09
C SER A 130 -9.44 27.99 3.02
N ILE A 131 -10.30 28.00 4.04
CA ILE A 131 -11.50 27.17 4.11
C ILE A 131 -12.69 28.10 3.91
N ARG A 132 -13.52 27.81 2.91
CA ARG A 132 -14.82 28.43 2.76
C ARG A 132 -15.89 27.39 3.05
N LEU A 133 -16.58 27.56 4.18
CA LEU A 133 -17.79 26.80 4.44
C LEU A 133 -18.89 27.34 3.52
N ASP A 134 -19.52 26.46 2.75
CA ASP A 134 -20.68 26.83 1.94
C ASP A 134 -21.92 26.83 2.85
N PRO A 135 -22.54 27.99 3.13
CA PRO A 135 -23.69 28.04 4.02
C PRO A 135 -24.97 27.82 3.19
N ALA A 136 -25.26 26.57 2.82
CA ALA A 136 -26.61 26.02 2.61
C ALA A 136 -26.57 24.63 1.95
N GLU A 137 -26.89 23.60 2.73
CA GLU A 137 -28.00 22.69 2.40
C GLU A 137 -29.02 22.76 3.54
#